data_AF-A0A0A2E3N1-F1
#
_entry.id   AF-A0A0A2E3N1-F1
#
_cell.length_a   1.000
_cell.length_b   1.000
_cell.length_c   1.000
_cell.angle_alpha   90.00
_cell.angle_beta   90.00
_cell.angle_gamma   90.00
#
_symmetry.space_group_name_H-M   'P 1'
#
loop_
_entity.id
_entity.type
_entity.pdbx_description
1 polymer ?
#
loop_
_entity_poly.entity_id
_entity_poly.type
_entity_poly.pdbx_seq_one_letter_code
_entity_poly.pdbx_strand_id
1 'polypeptide(L)'
;MKRLIDYIVYRLYHVYLHKEPAPEAGAQMLASLAVTSFICFICTFILKIFCISIREIYPENSRLFLAIYVFGTGGIVYWWVKKKYTEKYITTTLTSKFQHSKYNKKIKGWMVIVACLLCFFSCVFLTSMIDWFFRR
;
A
#
# COMPACT_ATOMS: atom_id res chain seq x y z
N MET A 1 11.73 -3.36 -3.08
CA MET A 1 10.31 -3.42 -2.68
C MET A 1 9.58 -4.72 -3.03
N LYS A 2 9.72 -5.28 -4.24
CA LYS A 2 8.96 -6.48 -4.69
C LYS A 2 8.93 -7.64 -3.69
N ARG A 3 10.08 -8.07 -3.15
CA ARG A 3 10.19 -9.16 -2.16
C ARG A 3 9.45 -8.87 -0.85
N LEU A 4 9.40 -7.61 -0.42
CA LEU A 4 8.72 -7.19 0.80
C LEU A 4 7.20 -7.22 0.60
N ILE A 5 6.70 -6.71 -0.53
CA ILE A 5 5.27 -6.79 -0.88
C ILE A 5 4.84 -8.25 -1.04
N ASP A 6 5.64 -9.08 -1.73
CA ASP A 6 5.39 -10.52 -1.86
C ASP A 6 5.27 -11.21 -0.48
N TYR A 7 6.15 -10.84 0.47
CA TYR A 7 6.12 -11.38 1.84
C TYR A 7 4.90 -10.88 2.64
N ILE A 8 4.56 -9.59 2.52
CA ILE A 8 3.37 -9.01 3.18
C ILE A 8 2.11 -9.71 2.69
N VAL A 9 1.92 -9.84 1.37
CA VAL A 9 0.75 -10.51 0.79
C VAL A 9 0.67 -11.97 1.25
N TYR A 10 1.79 -12.70 1.22
CA TYR A 10 1.86 -14.07 1.74
C TYR A 10 1.42 -14.16 3.20
N ARG A 11 1.94 -13.30 4.07
CA ARG A 11 1.61 -13.31 5.50
C ARG A 11 0.17 -12.92 5.76
N LEU A 12 -0.35 -11.90 5.07
CA LEU A 12 -1.74 -11.47 5.21
C LEU A 12 -2.69 -12.58 4.75
N TYR A 13 -2.42 -13.21 3.62
CA TYR A 13 -3.23 -14.33 3.11
C TYR A 13 -3.36 -15.45 4.15
N HIS A 14 -2.25 -15.90 4.74
CA HIS A 14 -2.27 -16.93 5.79
C HIS A 14 -2.95 -16.50 7.09
N VAL A 15 -2.98 -15.20 7.39
CA VAL A 15 -3.71 -14.68 8.56
C VAL A 15 -5.21 -14.68 8.31
N TYR A 16 -5.63 -14.29 7.11
CA TYR A 16 -7.04 -14.25 6.75
C TYR A 16 -7.61 -15.63 6.41
N LEU A 17 -6.78 -16.58 5.97
CA LEU A 17 -7.18 -17.95 5.59
C LEU A 17 -8.01 -18.66 6.68
N HIS A 18 -7.73 -18.36 7.94
CA HIS A 18 -8.42 -18.96 9.09
C HIS A 18 -9.51 -18.07 9.70
N LYS A 19 -9.78 -16.90 9.13
CA LYS A 19 -10.67 -15.88 9.71
C LYS A 19 -11.79 -15.44 8.77
N GLU A 20 -11.59 -15.51 7.46
CA GLU A 20 -12.52 -14.97 6.47
C GLU A 20 -12.81 -15.99 5.36
N PRO A 21 -14.02 -15.97 4.78
CA PRO A 21 -14.36 -16.83 3.65
C PRO A 21 -13.61 -16.44 2.36
N ALA A 22 -13.08 -15.20 2.27
CA ALA A 22 -12.37 -14.67 1.11
C ALA A 22 -11.01 -14.04 1.49
N PRO A 23 -10.02 -14.86 1.90
CA PRO A 23 -8.76 -14.38 2.47
C PRO A 23 -7.87 -13.64 1.47
N GLU A 24 -8.03 -13.93 0.17
CA GLU A 24 -7.37 -13.20 -0.92
C GLU A 24 -7.78 -11.72 -0.93
N ALA A 25 -9.07 -11.43 -0.80
CA ALA A 25 -9.59 -10.07 -0.91
C ALA A 25 -9.07 -9.19 0.24
N GLY A 26 -9.10 -9.69 1.48
CA GLY A 26 -8.56 -8.97 2.64
C GLY A 26 -7.06 -8.69 2.52
N ALA A 27 -6.28 -9.70 2.11
CA ALA A 27 -4.84 -9.55 1.93
C ALA A 27 -4.50 -8.55 0.80
N GLN A 28 -5.17 -8.65 -0.34
CA GLN A 28 -4.96 -7.76 -1.48
C GLN A 28 -5.37 -6.32 -1.17
N MET A 29 -6.51 -6.11 -0.50
CA MET A 29 -6.99 -4.78 -0.15
C MET A 29 -6.00 -4.07 0.78
N LEU A 30 -5.57 -4.74 1.86
CA LEU A 30 -4.66 -4.13 2.83
C LEU A 30 -3.27 -3.86 2.24
N ALA A 31 -2.76 -4.78 1.40
CA ALA A 31 -1.52 -4.58 0.68
C ALA A 31 -1.61 -3.42 -0.32
N SER A 32 -2.71 -3.34 -1.08
CA SER A 32 -2.95 -2.25 -2.02
C SER A 32 -3.01 -0.90 -1.31
N LEU A 33 -3.74 -0.82 -0.20
CA LEU A 33 -3.88 0.40 0.59
C LEU A 33 -2.53 0.90 1.14
N ALA A 34 -1.69 0.00 1.66
CA ALA A 34 -0.34 0.34 2.11
C ALA A 34 0.58 0.77 0.95
N VAL A 35 0.53 0.09 -0.20
CA VAL A 35 1.37 0.41 -1.36
C VAL A 35 0.93 1.72 -2.01
N THR A 36 -0.37 1.94 -2.19
CA THR A 36 -0.92 3.18 -2.75
C THR A 36 -0.53 4.38 -1.90
N SER A 37 -0.73 4.32 -0.58
CA SER A 37 -0.37 5.42 0.31
C SER A 37 1.12 5.73 0.28
N PHE A 38 1.97 4.70 0.24
CA PHE A 38 3.41 4.88 0.11
C PHE A 38 3.81 5.52 -1.23
N ILE A 39 3.21 5.11 -2.35
CA ILE A 39 3.47 5.69 -3.66
C ILE A 39 3.00 7.15 -3.71
N CYS A 40 1.78 7.44 -3.26
CA CYS A 40 1.25 8.80 -3.20
C CYS A 40 2.15 9.72 -2.34
N PHE A 41 2.65 9.22 -1.22
CA PHE A 41 3.60 9.94 -0.38
C PHE A 41 4.90 10.25 -1.13
N ILE A 42 5.53 9.25 -1.73
CA ILE A 42 6.78 9.43 -2.49
C ILE A 42 6.59 10.43 -3.63
N CYS A 43 5.52 10.28 -4.41
CA CYS A 43 5.26 11.20 -5.52
C CYS A 43 5.02 12.62 -5.04
N THR A 44 4.26 12.81 -3.96
CA THR A 44 4.03 14.15 -3.39
C THR A 44 5.34 14.75 -2.86
N PHE A 45 6.16 13.94 -2.18
CA PHE A 45 7.47 14.35 -1.69
C PHE A 45 8.41 14.76 -2.82
N ILE A 46 8.49 13.96 -3.88
CA ILE A 46 9.31 14.25 -5.07
C ILE A 46 8.83 15.53 -5.77
N LEU A 47 7.53 15.64 -6.07
CA LEU A 47 6.98 16.84 -6.70
C LEU A 47 7.34 18.09 -5.88
N LYS A 48 7.28 17.98 -4.55
CA LYS A 48 7.61 19.10 -3.68
C LYS A 48 9.10 19.43 -3.64
N ILE A 49 10.00 18.45 -3.78
CA ILE A 49 11.45 18.72 -3.99
C ILE A 49 11.68 19.56 -5.24
N PHE A 50 10.87 19.35 -6.28
CA PHE A 50 10.92 20.16 -7.51
C PHE A 50 10.14 21.49 -7.40
N CYS A 51 9.71 21.89 -6.20
CA CYS A 51 8.89 23.08 -5.95
C CYS A 51 7.56 23.10 -6.72
N ILE A 52 7.02 21.93 -7.09
CA ILE A 52 5.75 21.78 -7.79
C ILE A 52 4.73 21.16 -6.84
N SER A 53 3.53 21.73 -6.75
CA SER A 53 2.39 21.10 -6.07
C SER A 53 1.31 20.69 -7.06
N ILE A 54 0.71 19.51 -6.86
CA ILE A 54 -0.48 19.07 -7.63
C ILE A 54 -1.60 20.11 -7.52
N ARG A 55 -1.71 20.79 -6.37
CA ARG A 55 -2.70 21.85 -6.16
C ARG A 55 -2.39 23.14 -6.92
N GLU A 56 -1.11 23.41 -7.18
CA GLU A 56 -0.65 24.60 -7.93
C GLU A 56 -0.78 24.39 -9.44
N ILE A 57 -0.69 23.15 -9.92
CA ILE A 57 -0.90 22.82 -11.34
C ILE A 57 -2.35 23.11 -11.77
N TYR A 58 -3.33 22.85 -10.88
CA TYR A 58 -4.75 23.06 -11.15
C TYR A 58 -5.43 23.84 -10.02
N PRO A 59 -5.24 25.17 -9.94
CA PRO A 59 -5.69 25.97 -8.80
C PRO A 59 -7.22 26.03 -8.68
N GLU A 60 -7.94 26.10 -9.80
CA GLU A 60 -9.41 26.24 -9.82
C GLU A 60 -10.14 25.03 -9.23
N ASN A 61 -9.59 23.82 -9.38
CA ASN A 61 -10.23 22.56 -8.98
C ASN A 61 -9.27 21.62 -8.23
N SER A 62 -8.38 22.19 -7.42
CA SER A 62 -7.26 21.47 -6.77
C SER A 62 -7.68 20.23 -5.97
N ARG A 63 -8.86 20.23 -5.34
CA ARG A 63 -9.38 19.08 -4.58
C ARG A 63 -9.80 17.92 -5.49
N LEU A 64 -10.39 18.23 -6.63
CA LEU A 64 -10.85 17.24 -7.60
C LEU A 64 -9.65 16.56 -8.28
N PHE A 65 -8.64 17.33 -8.69
CA PHE A 65 -7.42 16.76 -9.25
C PHE A 65 -6.62 15.93 -8.24
N LEU A 66 -6.58 16.36 -6.98
CA LEU A 66 -5.99 15.55 -5.91
C LEU A 66 -6.74 14.23 -5.72
N ALA A 67 -8.07 14.25 -5.74
CA ALA A 67 -8.88 13.04 -5.64
C ALA A 67 -8.63 12.11 -6.85
N ILE A 68 -8.63 12.63 -8.07
CA ILE A 68 -8.31 11.87 -9.29
C ILE A 68 -6.92 11.24 -9.19
N TYR A 69 -5.93 12.00 -8.70
CA TYR A 69 -4.58 11.49 -8.50
C TYR A 69 -4.54 10.32 -7.51
N VAL A 70 -5.18 10.47 -6.34
CA VAL A 70 -5.21 9.43 -5.30
C VAL A 70 -5.98 8.20 -5.75
N PHE A 71 -7.20 8.38 -6.28
CA PHE A 71 -8.04 7.27 -6.75
C PHE A 71 -7.48 6.60 -8.01
N GLY A 72 -6.89 7.36 -8.93
CA GLY A 72 -6.23 6.81 -10.11
C GLY A 72 -5.02 5.96 -9.73
N THR A 73 -4.17 6.46 -8.84
CA THR A 73 -3.02 5.70 -8.30
C THR A 73 -3.50 4.45 -7.56
N GLY A 74 -4.54 4.60 -6.73
CA GLY A 74 -5.19 3.49 -6.02
C GLY A 74 -5.72 2.40 -6.96
N GLY A 75 -6.44 2.80 -8.00
CA GLY A 75 -6.99 1.88 -8.99
C GLY A 75 -5.92 1.11 -9.75
N ILE A 76 -4.85 1.79 -10.19
CA ILE A 76 -3.72 1.15 -10.89
C ILE A 76 -3.01 0.14 -9.98
N VAL A 77 -2.72 0.54 -8.73
CA VAL A 77 -2.05 -0.34 -7.76
C VAL A 77 -2.93 -1.54 -7.43
N TYR A 78 -4.20 -1.33 -7.14
CA TYR A 78 -5.15 -2.40 -6.85
C TYR A 78 -5.27 -3.38 -8.02
N TRP A 79 -5.39 -2.88 -9.25
CA TRP A 79 -5.42 -3.71 -10.44
C TRP A 79 -4.14 -4.55 -10.59
N TRP A 80 -2.98 -3.93 -10.38
CA TRP A 80 -1.69 -4.63 -10.42
C TRP A 80 -1.57 -5.71 -9.34
N VAL A 81 -1.96 -5.40 -8.10
CA VAL A 81 -1.96 -6.36 -6.98
C VAL A 81 -2.90 -7.52 -7.29
N LYS A 82 -4.15 -7.23 -7.70
CA LYS A 82 -5.15 -8.24 -8.02
C LYS A 82 -4.72 -9.15 -9.17
N LYS A 83 -4.15 -8.58 -10.25
CA LYS A 83 -3.66 -9.35 -11.39
C LYS A 83 -2.48 -10.25 -11.04
N LYS A 84 -1.61 -9.81 -10.12
CA LYS A 84 -0.37 -10.52 -9.77
C LYS A 84 -0.58 -11.58 -8.69
N TYR A 85 -1.36 -11.28 -7.66
CA TYR A 85 -1.44 -12.08 -6.44
C TYR A 85 -2.71 -12.91 -6.36
N THR A 86 -2.88 -13.83 -7.32
CA THR A 86 -3.96 -14.80 -7.31
C THR A 86 -3.74 -15.86 -6.23
N GLU A 87 -4.81 -16.48 -5.72
CA GLU A 87 -4.71 -17.62 -4.79
C GLU A 87 -3.70 -18.68 -5.26
N LYS A 88 -3.75 -19.07 -6.54
CA LYS A 88 -2.80 -20.02 -7.13
C LYS A 88 -1.36 -19.53 -7.01
N TYR A 89 -1.07 -18.26 -7.28
CA TYR A 89 0.28 -17.72 -7.16
C TYR A 89 0.76 -17.69 -5.70
N ILE A 90 -0.12 -17.32 -4.77
CA ILE A 90 0.21 -17.25 -3.33
C ILE A 90 0.51 -18.66 -2.79
N THR A 91 -0.36 -19.62 -3.04
CA THR A 91 -0.25 -20.99 -2.53
C THR A 91 0.91 -21.76 -3.16
N THR A 92 1.18 -21.60 -4.46
CA THR A 92 2.26 -22.36 -5.12
C THR A 92 3.61 -21.66 -5.04
N THR A 93 3.67 -20.37 -5.35
CA THR A 93 4.94 -19.65 -5.55
C THR A 93 5.38 -18.93 -4.28
N LEU A 94 4.48 -18.23 -3.59
CA LEU A 94 4.86 -17.49 -2.39
C LEU A 94 5.06 -18.41 -1.19
N THR A 95 4.21 -19.44 -1.05
CA THR A 95 4.33 -20.40 0.06
C THR A 95 5.62 -21.17 -0.02
N SER A 96 5.97 -21.76 -1.18
CA SER A 96 7.26 -22.45 -1.35
C SER A 96 8.46 -21.55 -1.05
N LYS A 97 8.36 -20.26 -1.37
CA LYS A 97 9.43 -19.28 -1.13
C LYS A 97 9.56 -18.83 0.33
N PHE A 98 8.45 -18.77 1.08
CA PHE A 98 8.43 -18.12 2.40
C PHE A 98 8.02 -19.02 3.56
N GLN A 99 7.53 -20.25 3.34
CA GLN A 99 7.08 -21.16 4.39
C GLN A 99 8.12 -21.38 5.49
N HIS A 100 9.40 -21.53 5.12
CA HIS A 100 10.52 -21.73 6.05
C HIS A 100 11.27 -20.45 6.44
N SER A 101 10.70 -19.28 6.15
CA SER A 101 11.31 -17.99 6.48
C SER A 101 11.50 -17.81 7.98
N LYS A 102 12.71 -17.43 8.43
CA LYS A 102 12.99 -17.09 9.84
C LYS A 102 12.08 -15.99 10.38
N TYR A 103 11.60 -15.11 9.50
CA TYR A 103 10.67 -14.03 9.85
C TYR A 103 9.27 -14.55 10.23
N ASN A 104 8.89 -15.75 9.81
CA ASN A 104 7.60 -16.35 10.18
C ASN A 104 7.50 -16.61 11.68
N LYS A 105 8.61 -17.02 12.30
CA LYS A 105 8.70 -17.26 13.74
C LYS A 105 8.74 -15.96 14.55
N LYS A 106 9.36 -14.92 14.01
CA LYS A 106 9.58 -13.65 14.72
C LYS A 106 8.40 -12.68 14.61
N ILE A 107 7.80 -12.56 13.43
CA ILE A 107 6.75 -11.58 13.15
C ILE A 107 5.41 -12.28 13.26
N LYS A 108 4.58 -11.87 14.23
CA LYS A 108 3.21 -12.38 14.38
C LYS A 108 2.31 -11.83 13.27
N GLY A 109 1.29 -12.59 12.89
CA GLY A 109 0.37 -12.20 11.80
C GLY A 109 -0.31 -10.84 12.00
N TRP A 110 -0.80 -10.57 13.22
CA TRP A 110 -1.42 -9.29 13.57
C TRP A 110 -0.45 -8.10 13.45
N MET A 111 0.86 -8.31 13.66
CA MET A 111 1.86 -7.25 13.51
C MET A 111 1.97 -6.80 12.05
N VAL A 112 1.75 -7.69 11.09
CA VAL A 112 1.76 -7.34 9.66
C VAL A 112 0.55 -6.47 9.31
N ILE A 113 -0.63 -6.80 9.85
CA ILE A 113 -1.84 -5.99 9.67
C ILE A 113 -1.62 -4.58 10.23
N VAL A 114 -1.14 -4.51 11.49
CA VAL A 114 -0.85 -3.23 12.15
C VAL A 114 0.21 -2.44 11.38
N ALA A 115 1.26 -3.08 10.87
CA ALA A 115 2.28 -2.41 10.08
C ALA A 115 1.72 -1.81 8.78
N CYS A 116 0.83 -2.52 8.08
CA CYS A 116 0.16 -1.98 6.88
C CYS A 116 -0.72 -0.77 7.20
N LEU A 117 -1.49 -0.82 8.30
CA LEU A 117 -2.30 0.32 8.75
C LEU A 117 -1.43 1.50 9.18
N LEU A 118 -0.38 1.25 9.95
CA LEU A 118 0.59 2.28 10.35
C LEU A 118 1.27 2.92 9.14
N CYS A 119 1.63 2.13 8.13
CA CYS A 119 2.18 2.64 6.87
C CYS A 119 1.18 3.58 6.19
N PHE A 120 -0.09 3.19 6.11
CA PHE A 120 -1.12 4.04 5.53
C PHE A 120 -1.31 5.35 6.29
N PHE A 121 -1.57 5.28 7.60
CA PHE A 121 -1.81 6.47 8.40
C PHE A 121 -0.59 7.39 8.46
N SER A 122 0.63 6.84 8.56
CA SER A 122 1.85 7.64 8.57
C SER A 122 2.08 8.33 7.22
N CYS A 123 1.87 7.66 6.09
CA CYS A 123 1.98 8.28 4.76
C CYS A 123 0.95 9.39 4.57
N VAL A 124 -0.31 9.18 4.99
CA VAL A 124 -1.36 10.21 4.91
C VAL A 124 -0.99 11.42 5.78
N PHE A 125 -0.57 11.19 7.02
CA PHE A 125 -0.20 12.25 7.95
C PHE A 125 1.01 13.04 7.44
N LEU A 126 2.09 12.34 7.03
CA LEU A 126 3.28 12.98 6.47
C LEU A 126 2.98 13.78 5.20
N THR A 127 2.14 13.25 4.31
CA THR A 127 1.71 13.98 3.11
C THR A 127 0.97 15.27 3.50
N SER A 128 0.09 15.22 4.50
CA SER A 128 -0.61 16.40 5.00
C SER A 128 0.32 17.41 5.67
N MET A 129 1.34 16.95 6.40
CA MET A 129 2.34 17.81 7.01
C MET A 129 3.19 18.52 5.96
N ILE A 130 3.62 17.82 4.91
CA ILE A 130 4.37 18.43 3.79
C ILE A 130 3.51 19.51 3.11
N ASP A 131 2.23 19.22 2.86
CA ASP A 131 1.32 20.22 2.27
C ASP A 131 1.13 21.44 3.21
N TRP A 132 1.11 21.24 4.53
CA TRP A 132 0.96 22.33 5.51
C TRP A 132 2.23 23.16 5.70
N PHE A 133 3.38 22.53 5.92
CA PHE A 133 4.65 23.20 6.19
C PHE A 133 5.07 24.14 5.07
N PHE A 134 4.78 23.76 3.82
CA PHE A 134 5.18 24.52 2.64
C PHE A 134 4.07 25.38 2.03
N ARG A 135 2.91 25.49 2.69
CA ARG A 135 1.91 26.54 2.41
C ARG A 135 2.19 27.83 3.16
N ARG A 136 2.99 27.77 4.23
CA ARG A 136 3.57 28.93 4.90
C ARG A 136 4.85 29.33 4.18
#